data_AF-A5UJK5-F1
#
_entry.id   AF-A5UJK5-F1
#
_cell.length_a   1.000
_cell.length_b   1.000
_cell.length_c   1.000
_cell.angle_alpha   90.00
_cell.angle_beta   90.00
_cell.angle_gamma   90.00
#
_symmetry.space_group_name_H-M   'P 1'
#
loop_
_entity.id
_entity.type
_entity.pdbx_description
1 polymer ?
#
loop_
_entity_poly.entity_id
_entity_poly.type
_entity_poly.pdbx_seq_one_letter_code
_entity_poly.pdbx_strand_id
1 'polypeptide(L)'
;MGSSCICHGVFVRTDIKSEDKNPYIFLIATFGSSPGYCCGYLADLIESKGFNVSAKFSILMVDTWTPVFNLSNEDKINKKTLKSDKQIGDVISKIERKEPGDFVKRKLPKFVCDIFRKITTSYRKTSHLNVDDKCVG
;
A
#
# COMPACT_ATOMS: atom_id res chain seq x y z
N MET A 1 4.79 4.10 6.41
CA MET A 1 5.02 5.19 5.43
C MET A 1 6.35 5.08 4.66
N GLY A 2 7.26 4.16 5.03
CA GLY A 2 8.48 3.83 4.25
C GLY A 2 8.18 3.22 2.87
N SER A 3 7.20 2.32 2.80
CA SER A 3 6.92 1.50 1.62
C SER A 3 6.45 2.30 0.40
N SER A 4 5.70 3.41 0.61
CA SER A 4 5.14 4.20 -0.50
C SER A 4 6.21 4.88 -1.37
N CYS A 5 7.36 5.25 -0.82
CA CYS A 5 8.43 5.90 -1.59
C CYS A 5 9.28 4.91 -2.39
N ILE A 6 9.47 3.68 -1.89
CA ILE A 6 10.17 2.62 -2.62
C ILE A 6 9.34 2.22 -3.84
N CYS A 7 8.03 2.00 -3.65
CA CYS A 7 7.11 1.73 -4.76
C CYS A 7 7.14 2.85 -5.80
N HIS A 8 7.16 4.12 -5.38
CA HIS A 8 7.24 5.24 -6.32
C HIS A 8 8.54 5.23 -7.14
N GLY A 9 9.71 5.05 -6.51
CA GLY A 9 11.00 5.06 -7.20
C GLY A 9 11.17 3.92 -8.21
N VAL A 10 10.72 2.71 -7.84
CA VAL A 10 10.74 1.54 -8.74
C VAL A 10 9.79 1.77 -9.91
N PHE A 11 8.54 2.13 -9.62
CA PHE A 11 7.48 2.14 -10.62
C PHE A 11 7.59 3.33 -11.59
N VAL A 12 8.28 4.42 -11.22
CA VAL A 12 8.66 5.47 -12.16
C VAL A 12 9.57 4.93 -13.27
N ARG A 13 10.51 4.05 -12.92
CA ARG A 13 11.52 3.51 -13.84
C ARG A 13 11.08 2.28 -14.64
N THR A 14 9.92 1.71 -14.33
CA THR A 14 9.42 0.50 -14.99
C THR A 14 8.43 0.82 -16.10
N ASP A 15 8.65 0.29 -17.31
CA ASP A 15 7.64 0.34 -18.37
C ASP A 15 6.56 -0.72 -18.16
N ILE A 16 5.30 -0.32 -18.34
CA ILE A 16 4.15 -1.23 -18.29
C ILE A 16 3.86 -1.65 -19.73
N LYS A 17 4.00 -2.94 -20.01
CA LYS A 17 3.63 -3.54 -21.30
C LYS A 17 2.36 -4.37 -21.10
N SER A 18 1.38 -4.19 -21.99
CA SER A 18 0.19 -5.03 -22.04
C SER A 18 -0.16 -5.31 -23.50
N GLU A 19 -0.57 -6.54 -23.78
CA GLU A 19 -1.07 -6.95 -25.09
C GLU A 19 -2.51 -6.47 -25.31
N ASP A 20 -3.26 -6.27 -24.22
CA ASP A 20 -4.61 -5.74 -24.24
C ASP A 20 -4.61 -4.21 -24.29
N LYS A 21 -5.50 -3.63 -25.11
CA LYS A 21 -5.71 -2.18 -25.17
C LYS A 21 -6.30 -1.60 -23.88
N ASN A 22 -6.97 -2.43 -23.07
CA ASN A 22 -7.59 -2.00 -21.81
C ASN A 22 -7.50 -3.12 -20.76
N PRO A 23 -6.31 -3.37 -20.19
CA PRO A 23 -6.13 -4.41 -19.19
C PRO A 23 -6.87 -4.06 -17.89
N TYR A 24 -7.35 -5.08 -17.19
CA TYR A 24 -7.88 -4.92 -15.84
C TYR A 24 -6.72 -4.73 -14.85
N ILE A 25 -6.50 -3.48 -14.41
CA ILE A 25 -5.46 -3.14 -13.45
C ILE A 25 -6.10 -2.87 -12.10
N PHE A 26 -5.64 -3.55 -11.06
CA PHE A 26 -6.10 -3.34 -9.70
C PHE A 26 -4.93 -3.07 -8.76
N LEU A 27 -5.18 -2.26 -7.72
CA LEU A 27 -4.21 -1.91 -6.70
C LEU A 27 -4.67 -2.43 -5.35
N ILE A 28 -3.77 -3.07 -4.60
CA ILE A 28 -4.03 -3.51 -3.22
C ILE A 28 -2.98 -2.92 -2.30
N ALA A 29 -3.42 -2.16 -1.30
CA ALA A 29 -2.55 -1.69 -0.22
C ALA A 29 -2.84 -2.46 1.07
N THR A 30 -1.84 -3.18 1.58
CA THR A 30 -1.88 -3.71 2.95
C THR A 30 -1.37 -2.65 3.91
N PHE A 31 -2.04 -2.47 5.04
CA PHE A 31 -1.66 -1.46 6.03
C PHE A 31 -2.04 -1.91 7.43
N GLY A 32 -1.30 -1.44 8.43
CA GLY A 32 -1.60 -1.73 9.82
C GLY A 32 -2.31 -0.60 10.58
N SER A 33 -1.99 0.65 10.24
CA SER A 33 -2.63 1.84 10.83
C SER A 33 -3.54 2.56 9.82
N SER A 34 -2.97 3.10 8.74
CA SER A 34 -3.72 3.72 7.63
C SER A 34 -3.00 3.47 6.30
N PRO A 35 -3.74 3.26 5.18
CA PRO A 35 -3.15 3.17 3.85
C PRO A 35 -2.74 4.54 3.28
N GLY A 36 -3.08 5.64 3.96
CA GLY A 36 -2.84 7.01 3.48
C GLY A 36 -3.51 7.28 2.14
N TYR A 37 -2.75 7.85 1.20
CA TYR A 37 -3.16 8.09 -0.20
C TYR A 37 -2.35 7.23 -1.19
N CYS A 38 -1.80 6.09 -0.75
CA CYS A 38 -0.84 5.31 -1.54
C CYS A 38 -1.42 4.81 -2.87
N CYS A 39 -2.63 4.22 -2.86
CA CYS A 39 -3.28 3.78 -4.10
C CYS A 39 -3.60 4.94 -5.05
N GLY A 40 -3.81 6.16 -4.52
CA GLY A 40 -4.01 7.35 -5.33
C GLY A 40 -2.72 7.75 -6.05
N TYR A 41 -1.60 7.85 -5.34
CA TYR A 41 -0.31 8.17 -5.98
C TYR A 41 0.11 7.15 -7.04
N LEU A 42 -0.17 5.87 -6.80
CA LEU A 42 0.14 4.81 -7.76
C LEU A 42 -0.81 4.83 -8.96
N ALA A 43 -2.09 5.14 -8.75
CA ALA A 43 -3.05 5.36 -9.84
C ALA A 43 -2.63 6.55 -10.71
N ASP A 44 -2.33 7.71 -10.12
CA ASP A 44 -1.82 8.90 -10.84
C ASP A 44 -0.60 8.54 -11.72
N LEU A 45 0.30 7.68 -11.22
CA LEU A 45 1.49 7.23 -11.95
C LEU A 45 1.16 6.27 -13.11
N ILE A 46 0.24 5.33 -12.91
CA ILE A 46 -0.19 4.39 -13.96
C ILE A 46 -0.95 5.14 -15.06
N GLU A 47 -1.79 6.10 -14.69
CA GLU A 47 -2.53 6.98 -15.59
C GLU A 47 -1.59 7.87 -16.41
N SER A 48 -0.51 8.38 -15.80
CA SER A 48 0.54 9.11 -16.54
C SER A 48 1.26 8.27 -17.61
N LYS A 49 1.15 6.94 -17.52
CA LYS A 49 1.71 5.97 -18.49
C LYS A 49 0.68 5.48 -19.51
N GLY A 50 -0.52 6.06 -19.53
CA GLY A 50 -1.57 5.75 -20.50
C GLY A 50 -2.48 4.57 -20.13
N PHE A 51 -2.41 4.09 -18.89
CA PHE A 51 -3.24 2.98 -18.40
C PHE A 51 -4.26 3.46 -17.35
N ASN A 52 -5.45 2.87 -17.31
CA ASN A 52 -6.45 3.19 -16.29
C ASN A 52 -6.45 2.15 -15.18
N VAL A 53 -6.53 2.59 -13.92
CA VAL A 53 -6.72 1.69 -12.78
C VAL A 53 -8.20 1.37 -12.63
N SER A 54 -8.55 0.10 -12.83
CA SER A 54 -9.92 -0.40 -12.74
C SER A 54 -10.43 -0.48 -11.29
N ALA A 55 -9.58 -0.91 -10.36
CA ALA A 55 -10.00 -1.10 -8.97
C ALA A 55 -8.90 -0.78 -7.95
N LYS A 56 -9.29 -0.29 -6.77
CA LYS A 56 -8.38 -0.01 -5.65
C LYS A 56 -8.92 -0.64 -4.38
N PHE A 57 -8.06 -1.34 -3.64
CA PHE A 57 -8.41 -2.06 -2.43
C PHE A 57 -7.44 -1.71 -1.30
N SER A 58 -7.91 -1.88 -0.07
CA SER A 58 -7.09 -1.73 1.12
C SER A 58 -7.40 -2.83 2.12
N ILE A 59 -6.37 -3.52 2.59
CA ILE A 59 -6.50 -4.62 3.54
C ILE A 59 -5.84 -4.19 4.84
N LEU A 60 -6.63 -4.13 5.91
CA LEU A 60 -6.09 -3.92 7.25
C LEU A 60 -5.42 -5.23 7.69
N MET A 61 -4.09 -5.22 7.79
CA MET A 61 -3.32 -6.31 8.38
C MET A 61 -3.15 -6.05 9.88
N VAL A 62 -3.16 -7.11 10.69
CA VAL A 62 -2.78 -7.00 12.09
C VAL A 62 -1.27 -6.72 12.15
N ASP A 63 -0.90 -5.51 12.58
CA ASP A 63 0.51 -5.18 12.84
C ASP A 63 1.02 -6.11 13.95
N THR A 64 1.88 -7.08 13.62
CA THR A 64 2.59 -7.88 14.64
C THR A 64 3.72 -7.09 15.30
N TRP A 65 4.10 -5.93 14.75
CA TRP A 65 5.31 -5.19 15.15
C TRP A 65 5.01 -3.73 15.51
N THR A 66 4.20 -3.52 16.54
CA THR A 66 4.17 -2.24 17.26
C THR A 66 4.54 -2.50 18.72
N PRO A 67 5.48 -1.78 19.35
CA PRO A 67 5.78 -1.92 20.79
C PRO A 67 4.58 -1.60 21.70
N VAL A 68 3.46 -1.17 21.12
CA VAL A 68 2.17 -0.91 21.76
C VAL A 68 1.16 -2.07 21.60
N PHE A 69 1.55 -3.21 21.01
CA PHE A 69 0.73 -4.42 21.03
C PHE A 69 0.79 -5.07 22.41
N ASN A 70 -0.16 -4.69 23.25
CA ASN A 70 -0.46 -5.46 24.45
C ASN A 70 -1.10 -6.79 24.02
N LEU A 71 -0.28 -7.85 23.96
CA LEU A 71 -0.69 -9.21 23.61
C LEU A 71 -1.53 -9.90 24.71
N SER A 72 -1.74 -9.26 25.86
CA SER A 72 -2.47 -9.84 27.00
C SER A 72 -3.98 -9.97 26.80
N ASN A 73 -4.49 -9.89 25.56
CA ASN A 73 -5.92 -9.95 25.27
C ASN A 73 -6.19 -10.65 23.92
N GLU A 74 -6.07 -11.98 23.93
CA GLU A 74 -6.22 -12.86 22.76
C GLU A 74 -7.56 -12.68 22.02
N ASP A 75 -8.64 -12.34 22.73
CA ASP A 75 -9.96 -12.11 22.13
C ASP A 75 -10.02 -10.92 21.16
N LYS A 76 -9.23 -9.86 21.42
CA LYS A 76 -9.14 -8.70 20.53
C LYS A 76 -8.29 -8.99 19.29
N ILE A 77 -7.35 -9.92 19.40
CA ILE A 77 -6.49 -10.38 18.31
C ILE A 77 -7.31 -11.25 17.36
N ASN A 78 -8.01 -12.27 17.88
CA ASN A 78 -8.85 -13.17 17.08
C ASN A 78 -9.94 -12.43 16.29
N LYS A 79 -10.59 -11.42 16.88
CA LYS A 79 -11.59 -10.59 16.17
C LYS A 79 -11.00 -9.73 15.05
N LYS A 80 -9.74 -9.30 15.17
CA LYS A 80 -9.06 -8.55 14.10
C LYS A 80 -8.59 -9.49 12.98
N THR A 81 -8.02 -10.64 13.32
CA THR A 81 -7.60 -11.66 12.34
C THR A 81 -8.77 -12.17 11.50
N LEU A 82 -9.89 -12.55 12.14
CA LEU A 82 -11.12 -12.97 11.44
C LEU A 82 -11.67 -11.88 10.49
N LYS A 83 -11.50 -10.61 10.84
CA LYS A 83 -11.95 -9.47 10.03
C LYS A 83 -11.01 -9.17 8.86
N SER A 84 -9.73 -9.52 8.97
CA SER A 84 -8.75 -9.44 7.89
C SER A 84 -8.96 -10.56 6.89
N ASP A 85 -9.17 -11.80 7.34
CA ASP A 85 -9.43 -12.95 6.47
C ASP A 85 -10.71 -12.77 5.66
N LYS A 86 -11.78 -12.26 6.29
CA LYS A 86 -13.02 -11.92 5.57
C LYS A 86 -12.80 -10.82 4.53
N GLN A 87 -11.98 -9.80 4.84
CA GLN A 87 -11.65 -8.75 3.87
C GLN A 87 -10.85 -9.28 2.68
N ILE A 88 -9.94 -10.23 2.91
CA ILE A 88 -9.18 -10.87 1.84
C ILE A 88 -10.13 -11.65 0.93
N GLY A 89 -11.04 -12.46 1.49
CA GLY A 89 -12.06 -13.18 0.71
C GLY A 89 -12.92 -12.25 -0.13
N ASP A 90 -13.44 -11.16 0.46
CA ASP A 90 -14.23 -10.16 -0.25
C ASP A 90 -13.45 -9.51 -1.41
N VAL A 91 -12.17 -9.20 -1.20
CA VAL A 91 -11.29 -8.61 -2.23
C VAL A 91 -11.04 -9.59 -3.37
N ILE A 92 -10.73 -10.86 -3.04
CA ILE A 92 -10.53 -11.92 -4.04
C ILE A 92 -11.77 -12.05 -4.92
N SER A 93 -12.95 -12.20 -4.32
CA SER A 93 -14.19 -12.34 -5.09
C SER A 93 -14.50 -11.11 -5.97
N LYS A 94 -14.09 -9.91 -5.56
CA LYS A 94 -14.25 -8.69 -6.38
C LYS A 94 -13.27 -8.66 -7.56
N ILE A 95 -12.04 -9.10 -7.35
CA ILE A 95 -11.01 -9.18 -8.40
C ILE A 95 -11.39 -10.25 -9.42
N GLU A 96 -11.88 -11.41 -8.99
CA GLU A 96 -12.37 -12.48 -9.86
C GLU A 96 -13.50 -12.00 -10.78
N ARG A 97 -14.42 -11.18 -10.24
CA ARG A 97 -15.50 -10.53 -11.01
C ARG A 97 -15.04 -9.32 -11.81
N LYS A 98 -13.77 -8.93 -11.74
CA LYS A 98 -13.21 -7.70 -12.32
C LYS A 98 -14.03 -6.46 -11.99
N GLU A 99 -14.55 -6.39 -10.77
CA GLU A 99 -15.44 -5.30 -10.34
C GLU A 99 -14.64 -3.98 -10.26
N PRO A 100 -15.04 -2.91 -10.99
CA PRO A 100 -14.35 -1.64 -10.92
C PRO A 100 -14.78 -0.83 -9.69
N GLY A 101 -13.87 -0.01 -9.15
CA GLY A 101 -14.22 0.92 -8.06
C GLY A 101 -13.10 1.24 -7.07
N ASP A 102 -13.37 2.22 -6.21
CA ASP A 102 -12.49 2.58 -5.08
C ASP A 102 -13.02 1.96 -3.77
N PHE A 103 -12.46 0.81 -3.41
CA PHE A 103 -12.76 0.07 -2.18
C PHE A 103 -11.76 0.37 -1.06
N VAL A 104 -10.93 1.42 -1.20
CA VAL A 104 -9.97 1.83 -0.16
C VAL A 104 -10.70 2.44 1.02
N LYS A 105 -10.53 1.83 2.19
CA LYS A 105 -11.07 2.29 3.48
C LYS A 105 -9.99 3.06 4.24
N ARG A 106 -10.40 4.01 5.09
CA ARG A 106 -9.49 4.82 5.94
C ARG A 106 -8.42 5.61 5.17
N LYS A 107 -8.74 6.00 3.93
CA LYS A 107 -7.90 6.91 3.14
C LYS A 107 -7.77 8.26 3.83
N LEU A 108 -6.58 8.82 3.74
CA LEU A 108 -6.34 10.21 4.14
C LEU A 108 -6.45 11.11 2.90
N PRO A 109 -6.89 12.37 3.05
CA PRO A 109 -6.86 13.33 1.96
C PRO A 109 -5.43 13.52 1.41
N LYS A 110 -5.30 13.66 0.09
CA LYS A 110 -4.01 13.78 -0.60
C LYS A 110 -3.10 14.85 0.03
N PHE A 111 -3.64 16.04 0.31
CA PHE A 111 -2.89 17.16 0.89
C PHE A 111 -2.25 16.81 2.25
N VAL A 112 -2.95 16.04 3.10
CA VAL A 112 -2.42 15.59 4.40
C VAL A 112 -1.22 14.69 4.15
N CYS A 113 -1.36 13.71 3.26
CA CYS A 113 -0.27 12.80 2.90
C CYS A 113 0.92 13.53 2.27
N ASP A 114 0.70 14.54 1.43
CA ASP A 114 1.76 15.33 0.81
C ASP A 114 2.57 16.12 1.87
N ILE A 115 1.89 16.73 2.85
CA ILE A 115 2.56 17.42 3.96
C ILE A 115 3.39 16.43 4.76
N PHE A 116 2.81 15.30 5.19
CA PHE A 116 3.55 14.27 5.93
C PHE A 116 4.72 13.70 5.12
N ARG A 117 4.60 13.56 3.80
CA ARG A 117 5.69 13.10 2.93
C ARG A 117 6.85 14.11 2.92
N LYS A 118 6.57 15.41 2.79
CA LYS A 118 7.60 16.46 2.84
C LYS A 118 8.35 16.46 4.18
N ILE A 119 7.59 16.38 5.27
CA ILE A 119 8.15 16.28 6.63
C ILE A 119 9.03 15.03 6.72
N THR A 120 8.49 13.84 6.46
CA THR A 120 9.23 12.57 6.62
C THR A 120 10.46 12.45 5.72
N THR A 121 10.46 13.02 4.50
CA THR A 121 11.67 13.06 3.66
C THR A 121 12.80 13.86 4.32
N SER A 122 12.49 14.96 5.01
CA SER A 122 13.48 15.75 5.75
C SER A 122 14.07 14.99 6.95
N TYR A 123 13.27 14.13 7.59
CA TYR A 123 13.73 13.27 8.70
C TYR A 123 14.42 11.98 8.25
N ARG A 124 14.30 11.58 6.98
CA ARG A 124 15.01 10.42 6.41
C ARG A 124 16.46 10.78 6.08
N LYS A 125 17.27 10.93 7.12
CA LYS A 125 18.72 11.04 6.98
C LYS A 125 19.32 9.63 6.89
N THR A 126 19.58 9.16 5.68
CA THR A 126 20.33 7.91 5.43
C THR A 126 21.84 8.11 5.48
N SER A 127 22.30 9.33 5.81
CA SER A 127 23.72 9.69 5.89
C SER A 127 24.53 8.88 6.88
N HIS A 128 23.87 8.19 7.82
CA HIS A 128 24.50 7.33 8.82
C HIS A 128 24.30 5.83 8.57
N LEU A 129 23.61 5.46 7.49
CA LEU A 129 23.42 4.08 7.07
C LEU A 129 24.37 3.79 5.92
N ASN A 130 25.52 3.19 6.23
CA ASN A 130 26.49 2.72 5.25
C ASN A 130 26.36 1.20 5.11
N VAL A 131 26.48 0.70 3.88
CA VAL A 131 26.57 -0.73 3.60
C VAL A 131 28.04 -1.02 3.30
N ASP A 132 28.68 -1.80 4.16
CA ASP A 132 30.02 -2.34 3.93
C ASP A 132 29.95 -3.60 3.06
N ASP A 133 31.04 -3.92 2.34
CA ASP A 133 31.16 -5.13 1.51
C ASP A 133 31.04 -6.45 2.31
N LYS A 134 30.98 -6.37 3.65
CA LYS A 134 30.67 -7.48 4.55
C LYS A 134 29.16 -7.80 4.63
N CYS A 135 28.31 -6.96 4.02
CA CYS A 135 26.86 -7.08 4.01
C CYS A 135 26.31 -7.56 2.65
N VAL A 136 27.06 -8.43 1.97
CA VAL A 136 26.58 -9.26 0.86
C VAL A 136 26.71 -10.72 1.28
N GLY A 137 25.82 -11.15 2.17
CA GLY A 137 25.62 -12.57 2.50
C GLY A 137 24.79 -13.25 1.42
#